data_AF-A0A1R3FXK9-F1
#
_entry.id   AF-A0A1R3FXK9-F1
#
_cell.length_a   1.000
_cell.length_b   1.000
_cell.length_c   1.000
_cell.angle_alpha   90.00
_cell.angle_beta   90.00
_cell.angle_gamma   90.00
#
_symmetry.space_group_name_H-M   'P 1'
#
loop_
_entity.id
_entity.type
_entity.pdbx_description
1 polymer ?
#
loop_
_entity_poly.entity_id
_entity_poly.type
_entity_poly.pdbx_seq_one_letter_code
_entity_poly.pdbx_strand_id
1 'polypeptide(L)'
;MAFLSGFWAATICNKGVRNAAQRKLLDELGIPAEDVPVDQFTPLSRMLYKAPSDGKWGEHELDYLLFIVRDVNVNPNPDEVADIKYVNRDQLKELLRKADAGEEGLKLSPWFRLVVDNFLFKWWDQVEKGTLKEATDMETIHKLT
;
A
#
# COMPACT_ATOMS: atom_id res chain seq x y z
N MET A 1 2.36 4.60 9.31
CA MET A 1 1.76 3.87 8.18
C MET A 1 2.70 2.69 7.88
N ALA A 2 2.23 1.46 8.06
CA ALA A 2 2.98 0.28 7.66
C ALA A 2 2.82 0.12 6.14
N PHE A 3 3.93 -0.02 5.41
CA PHE A 3 3.95 -0.29 3.98
C PHE A 3 4.55 -1.66 3.76
N LEU A 4 3.81 -2.53 3.10
CA LEU A 4 4.24 -3.91 2.88
C LEU A 4 4.09 -4.24 1.41
N SER A 5 5.17 -4.79 0.87
CA SER A 5 5.23 -5.38 -0.45
C SER A 5 4.49 -6.71 -0.42
N GLY A 6 3.22 -6.71 -0.82
CA GLY A 6 2.39 -7.90 -1.00
C GLY A 6 1.57 -7.76 -2.29
N PHE A 7 1.77 -8.70 -3.21
CA PHE A 7 1.22 -8.81 -4.57
C PHE A 7 -0.27 -9.20 -4.58
N TRP A 8 -1.26 -8.31 -4.68
CA TRP A 8 -2.67 -8.77 -4.65
C TRP A 8 -3.66 -7.97 -5.52
N ALA A 9 -3.84 -8.43 -6.77
CA ALA A 9 -5.02 -8.12 -7.57
C ALA A 9 -6.28 -8.79 -6.98
N ALA A 10 -7.23 -7.99 -6.49
CA ALA A 10 -8.59 -8.43 -6.21
C ALA A 10 -9.57 -7.67 -7.12
N THR A 11 -9.87 -8.24 -8.27
CA THR A 11 -11.08 -7.90 -9.03
C THR A 11 -12.27 -8.50 -8.30
N ILE A 12 -13.08 -7.70 -7.57
CA ILE A 12 -14.50 -7.92 -7.19
C ILE A 12 -14.85 -6.86 -6.13
N CYS A 13 -15.89 -6.05 -6.38
CA CYS A 13 -16.65 -5.11 -5.51
C CYS A 13 -15.93 -4.41 -4.32
N ASN A 14 -16.38 -3.21 -3.93
CA ASN A 14 -15.73 -2.46 -2.82
C ASN A 14 -15.61 -3.28 -1.51
N LYS A 15 -16.44 -4.30 -1.29
CA LYS A 15 -16.35 -5.22 -0.14
C LYS A 15 -15.39 -6.39 -0.34
N GLY A 16 -15.25 -6.90 -1.57
CA GLY A 16 -14.38 -8.04 -1.88
C GLY A 16 -12.91 -7.70 -1.67
N VAL A 17 -12.48 -6.55 -2.19
CA VAL A 17 -11.10 -6.05 -2.00
C VAL A 17 -10.78 -5.85 -0.52
N ARG A 18 -11.70 -5.28 0.28
CA ARG A 18 -11.46 -5.07 1.72
C ARG A 18 -11.37 -6.37 2.51
N ASN A 19 -12.20 -7.36 2.18
CA ASN A 19 -12.09 -8.70 2.77
C ASN A 19 -10.75 -9.36 2.41
N ALA A 20 -10.30 -9.23 1.16
CA ALA A 20 -9.01 -9.74 0.72
C ALA A 20 -7.87 -9.05 1.49
N ALA A 21 -7.92 -7.73 1.65
CA ALA A 21 -6.93 -6.98 2.41
C ALA A 21 -6.85 -7.42 3.88
N GLN A 22 -7.99 -7.55 4.58
CA GLN A 22 -8.01 -8.05 5.95
C GLN A 22 -7.37 -9.45 6.07
N ARG A 23 -7.71 -10.37 5.16
CA ARG A 23 -7.13 -11.72 5.15
C ARG A 23 -5.62 -11.68 4.94
N LYS A 24 -5.13 -10.83 4.02
CA LYS A 24 -3.69 -10.74 3.73
C LYS A 24 -2.89 -10.07 4.83
N LEU A 25 -3.46 -9.09 5.52
CA LEU A 25 -2.84 -8.55 6.73
C LEU A 25 -2.70 -9.60 7.83
N LEU A 26 -3.62 -10.55 7.95
CA LEU A 26 -3.44 -11.70 8.84
C LEU A 26 -2.32 -12.63 8.34
N ASP A 27 -2.34 -13.00 7.05
CA ASP A 27 -1.40 -13.97 6.48
C ASP A 27 0.06 -13.47 6.50
N GLU A 28 0.29 -12.18 6.22
CA GLU A 28 1.63 -11.59 6.11
C GLU A 28 2.13 -10.99 7.42
N LEU A 29 1.24 -10.28 8.15
CA LEU A 29 1.62 -9.51 9.34
C LEU A 29 1.12 -10.08 10.65
N GLY A 30 0.30 -11.14 10.61
CA GLY A 30 -0.35 -11.66 11.80
C GLY A 30 -1.34 -10.69 12.44
N ILE A 31 -1.82 -9.66 11.72
CA ILE A 31 -2.79 -8.70 12.29
C ILE A 31 -4.16 -9.38 12.38
N PRO A 32 -4.76 -9.49 13.57
CA PRO A 32 -6.06 -10.12 13.73
C PRO A 32 -7.17 -9.25 13.15
N ALA A 33 -8.24 -9.89 12.67
CA ALA A 33 -9.36 -9.20 12.01
C ALA A 33 -10.04 -8.14 12.89
N GLU A 34 -10.01 -8.30 14.21
CA GLU A 34 -10.52 -7.34 15.21
C GLU A 34 -9.77 -6.01 15.22
N ASP A 35 -8.47 -6.03 14.92
CA ASP A 35 -7.64 -4.83 14.85
C ASP A 35 -7.89 -4.05 13.55
N VAL A 36 -8.35 -4.74 12.49
CA VAL A 36 -8.60 -4.15 11.16
C VAL A 36 -9.97 -4.54 10.58
N PRO A 37 -11.09 -4.04 11.15
CA PRO A 37 -12.43 -4.35 10.63
C PRO A 37 -12.62 -3.90 9.17
N VAL A 38 -13.24 -4.76 8.36
CA VAL A 38 -13.41 -4.58 6.90
C VAL A 38 -14.10 -3.26 6.53
N ASP A 39 -15.05 -2.82 7.34
CA ASP A 39 -15.83 -1.59 7.14
C ASP A 39 -15.02 -0.31 7.39
N GLN A 40 -13.88 -0.41 8.08
CA GLN A 40 -13.02 0.72 8.41
C GLN A 40 -11.93 1.02 7.37
N PHE A 41 -11.74 0.12 6.39
CA PHE A 41 -10.90 0.44 5.24
C PHE A 41 -11.54 1.55 4.41
N THR A 42 -10.74 2.57 4.12
CA THR A 42 -11.11 3.68 3.24
C THR A 42 -10.48 3.45 1.88
N PRO A 43 -11.26 3.11 0.84
CA PRO A 43 -10.75 3.02 -0.52
C PRO A 43 -10.50 4.43 -1.04
N LEU A 44 -9.28 4.73 -1.46
CA LEU A 44 -8.93 6.09 -1.91
C LEU A 44 -8.93 6.24 -3.41
N SER A 45 -8.42 5.24 -4.14
CA SER A 45 -8.28 5.35 -5.59
C SER A 45 -8.08 4.00 -6.26
N ARG A 46 -8.05 4.00 -7.59
CA ARG A 46 -7.69 2.85 -8.41
C ARG A 46 -6.62 3.20 -9.43
N MET A 47 -5.63 2.34 -9.56
CA MET A 47 -4.45 2.51 -10.41
C MET A 47 -4.36 1.34 -11.39
N LEU A 48 -4.22 1.62 -12.68
CA LEU A 48 -3.86 0.62 -13.69
C LEU A 48 -2.40 0.84 -14.08
N TYR A 49 -1.54 -0.14 -13.81
CA TYR A 49 -0.11 -0.03 -14.10
C TYR A 49 0.46 -1.32 -14.68
N LYS A 50 1.65 -1.21 -15.27
CA LYS A 50 2.41 -2.34 -15.79
C LYS A 50 3.89 -2.20 -15.42
N ALA A 51 4.48 -3.23 -14.83
CA ALA A 51 5.88 -3.20 -14.42
C ALA A 51 6.58 -4.53 -14.77
N PRO A 52 7.63 -4.52 -15.61
CA PRO A 52 8.43 -5.72 -15.83
C PRO A 52 9.30 -6.04 -14.61
N SER A 53 9.50 -7.33 -14.32
CA SER A 53 10.37 -7.81 -13.23
C SER A 53 11.72 -8.32 -13.75
N ASP A 54 11.76 -9.44 -14.48
CA ASP A 54 13.00 -10.11 -14.90
C ASP A 54 13.00 -10.58 -16.37
N GLY A 55 12.28 -9.86 -17.23
CA GLY A 55 12.19 -10.14 -18.67
C GLY A 55 11.26 -11.31 -19.04
N LYS A 56 10.93 -12.20 -18.09
CA LYS A 56 9.87 -13.22 -18.23
C LYS A 56 8.65 -12.88 -17.39
N TRP A 57 8.87 -12.34 -16.20
CA TRP A 57 7.82 -11.99 -15.25
C TRP A 57 7.59 -10.49 -15.19
N GLY A 58 6.38 -10.10 -14.81
CA GLY A 58 5.98 -8.70 -14.64
C GLY A 58 4.55 -8.60 -14.13
N GLU A 59 4.20 -7.40 -13.71
CA GLU A 59 2.90 -7.00 -13.17
C GLU A 59 2.09 -6.29 -14.26
N HIS A 60 0.78 -6.52 -14.28
CA HIS A 60 -0.19 -5.75 -15.05
C HIS A 60 -1.53 -5.78 -14.31
N GLU A 61 -1.75 -4.80 -13.45
CA GLU A 61 -2.79 -4.87 -12.42
C GLU A 61 -3.66 -3.62 -12.38
N LEU A 62 -4.94 -3.83 -12.07
CA LEU A 62 -5.85 -2.78 -11.62
C LEU A 62 -5.90 -2.82 -10.10
N ASP A 63 -5.09 -1.99 -9.47
CA ASP A 63 -4.95 -1.91 -8.03
C ASP A 63 -6.01 -1.03 -7.40
N TYR A 64 -6.54 -1.50 -6.27
CA TYR A 64 -7.38 -0.74 -5.37
C TYR A 64 -6.53 -0.25 -4.20
N LEU A 65 -6.38 1.06 -4.10
CA LEU A 65 -5.58 1.67 -3.05
C LEU A 65 -6.44 1.86 -1.81
N LEU A 66 -6.19 1.02 -0.79
CA LEU A 66 -6.92 1.02 0.47
C LEU A 66 -6.08 1.61 1.60
N PHE A 67 -6.72 2.39 2.47
CA PHE A 67 -6.11 2.97 3.66
C PHE A 67 -6.81 2.51 4.93
N ILE A 68 -6.03 2.34 5.98
CA ILE A 68 -6.51 2.18 7.35
C ILE A 68 -5.53 2.88 8.30
N VAL A 69 -6.08 3.59 9.30
CA VAL A 69 -5.29 4.34 10.29
C VAL A 69 -5.73 3.87 11.66
N ARG A 70 -4.96 2.96 12.25
CA ARG A 70 -5.22 2.33 13.56
C ARG A 70 -3.91 1.88 14.18
N ASP A 71 -3.93 1.76 15.51
CA ASP A 71 -2.93 0.97 16.24
C ASP A 71 -3.32 -0.50 16.15
N VAL A 72 -2.34 -1.35 15.83
CA VAL A 72 -2.55 -2.76 15.51
C VAL A 72 -1.42 -3.59 16.10
N ASN A 73 -1.72 -4.82 16.48
CA ASN A 73 -0.72 -5.78 16.93
C ASN A 73 -0.15 -6.51 15.71
N VAL A 74 1.18 -6.48 15.58
CA VAL A 74 1.88 -7.03 14.41
C VAL A 74 2.76 -8.19 14.85
N ASN A 75 2.59 -9.34 14.20
CA ASN A 75 3.38 -10.56 14.39
C ASN A 75 3.70 -11.16 13.00
N PRO A 76 4.75 -10.66 12.32
CA PRO A 76 4.98 -10.94 10.91
C PRO A 76 5.29 -12.40 10.63
N ASN A 77 4.81 -12.89 9.50
CA ASN A 77 5.22 -14.19 8.97
C ASN A 77 6.60 -14.05 8.30
N PRO A 78 7.67 -14.67 8.83
CA PRO A 78 9.02 -14.53 8.29
C PRO A 78 9.19 -15.11 6.87
N ASP A 79 8.27 -15.98 6.43
CA ASP A 79 8.28 -16.51 5.07
C ASP A 79 7.81 -15.46 4.03
N GLU A 80 7.05 -14.45 4.47
CA GLU A 80 6.47 -13.41 3.62
C GLU A 80 7.12 -12.03 3.84
N VAL A 81 7.46 -11.70 5.09
CA VAL A 81 7.94 -10.37 5.50
C VAL A 81 9.28 -10.49 6.22
N ALA A 82 10.32 -9.91 5.62
CA ALA A 82 11.67 -9.94 6.19
C ALA A 82 11.86 -8.95 7.36
N ASP A 83 11.27 -7.76 7.29
CA ASP A 83 11.37 -6.73 8.33
C ASP A 83 10.22 -5.71 8.22
N ILE A 84 9.95 -4.98 9.30
CA ILE A 84 8.92 -3.94 9.37
C ILE A 84 9.47 -2.67 10.00
N LYS A 85 9.10 -1.54 9.40
CA LYS A 85 9.45 -0.23 9.90
C LYS A 85 8.29 0.75 9.81
N TYR A 86 7.94 1.36 10.94
CA TYR A 86 7.10 2.55 10.96
C TYR A 86 7.95 3.77 10.66
N VAL A 87 7.47 4.61 9.73
CA VAL A 87 8.18 5.82 9.31
C VAL A 87 7.29 7.04 9.39
N ASN A 88 7.89 8.17 9.73
CA ASN A 88 7.32 9.49 9.52
C ASN A 88 7.63 10.01 8.11
N ARG A 89 7.11 11.20 7.79
CA ARG A 89 7.22 11.81 6.45
C ARG A 89 8.68 12.03 6.02
N ASP A 90 9.54 12.49 6.93
CA ASP A 90 10.93 12.79 6.61
C ASP A 90 11.76 11.52 6.47
N GLN A 91 11.50 10.52 7.32
CA GLN A 91 12.10 9.19 7.20
C GLN A 91 11.71 8.52 5.89
N LEU A 92 10.46 8.66 5.44
CA LEU A 92 10.03 8.16 4.13
C LEU A 92 10.78 8.86 2.99
N LYS A 93 10.89 10.19 3.02
CA LYS A 93 11.67 10.94 2.01
C LYS A 93 13.13 10.48 1.95
N GLU A 94 13.74 10.25 3.11
CA GLU A 94 15.11 9.75 3.16
C GLU A 94 15.21 8.31 2.62
N LEU A 95 14.24 7.44 2.89
CA LEU A 95 14.19 6.10 2.29
C LEU A 95 14.11 6.15 0.77
N LEU A 96 13.29 7.05 0.21
CA LEU A 96 13.20 7.25 -1.23
C LEU A 96 14.53 7.74 -1.81
N ARG A 97 15.18 8.72 -1.15
CA ARG A 97 16.49 9.25 -1.57
C ARG A 97 17.55 8.14 -1.58
N LYS A 98 17.60 7.31 -0.54
CA LYS A 98 18.53 6.18 -0.45
C LYS A 98 18.29 5.13 -1.52
N ALA A 99 17.02 4.79 -1.77
CA ALA A 99 16.65 3.86 -2.85
C ALA A 99 17.10 4.37 -4.22
N ASP A 100 16.85 5.65 -4.51
CA ASP A 100 17.23 6.29 -5.78
C ASP A 100 18.75 6.37 -5.96
N ALA A 101 19.49 6.57 -4.86
CA ALA A 101 20.95 6.56 -4.83
C ALA A 101 21.57 5.15 -4.87
N GLY A 102 20.76 4.08 -4.78
CA GLY A 102 21.24 2.71 -4.67
C GLY A 102 21.97 2.41 -3.35
N GLU A 103 21.76 3.25 -2.33
CA GLU A 103 22.37 3.11 -1.01
C GLU A 103 21.75 1.90 -0.29
N GLU A 104 22.57 1.19 0.49
CA GLU A 104 22.14 0.08 1.37
C GLU A 104 21.46 -1.10 0.63
N GLY A 105 21.54 -1.15 -0.70
CA GLY A 105 20.86 -2.17 -1.51
C GLY A 105 19.34 -2.08 -1.47
N LEU A 106 18.80 -0.93 -1.04
CA LEU A 106 17.37 -0.74 -0.84
C LEU A 106 16.65 -0.69 -2.19
N LYS A 107 15.74 -1.64 -2.41
CA LYS A 107 14.90 -1.69 -3.60
C LYS A 107 13.46 -1.41 -3.23
N LEU A 108 12.83 -0.47 -3.92
CA LEU A 108 11.40 -0.19 -3.79
C LEU A 108 10.64 -0.92 -4.90
N SER A 109 9.44 -1.39 -4.59
CA SER A 109 8.57 -1.94 -5.63
C SER A 109 8.13 -0.84 -6.59
N PRO A 110 7.97 -1.14 -7.89
CA PRO A 110 7.54 -0.16 -8.89
C PRO A 110 6.22 0.52 -8.53
N TRP A 111 5.21 -0.26 -8.10
CA TRP A 111 3.91 0.28 -7.71
C TRP A 111 4.00 1.21 -6.50
N PHE A 112 4.89 0.94 -5.54
CA PHE A 112 5.05 1.77 -4.36
C PHE A 112 5.57 3.15 -4.75
N ARG A 113 6.52 3.20 -5.69
CA ARG A 113 7.01 4.47 -6.22
C ARG A 113 5.91 5.25 -6.92
N LEU A 114 5.09 4.59 -7.73
CA LEU A 114 3.94 5.21 -8.39
C LEU A 114 2.97 5.82 -7.36
N VAL A 115 2.65 5.10 -6.28
CA VAL A 115 1.76 5.60 -5.23
C VAL A 115 2.36 6.81 -4.51
N VAL A 116 3.65 6.75 -4.17
CA VAL A 116 4.37 7.82 -3.49
C VAL A 116 4.37 9.10 -4.32
N ASP A 117 4.78 9.01 -5.58
CA ASP A 117 5.02 10.17 -6.45
C ASP A 117 3.71 10.86 -6.84
N ASN A 118 2.60 10.11 -6.95
CA ASN A 118 1.33 10.64 -7.44
C ASN A 118 0.35 11.03 -6.33
N PHE A 119 0.33 10.29 -5.21
CA PHE A 119 -0.80 10.32 -4.27
C PHE A 119 -0.40 10.45 -2.80
N LEU A 120 0.62 9.71 -2.35
CA LEU A 120 0.80 9.45 -0.92
C LEU A 120 0.93 10.71 -0.07
N PHE A 121 1.76 11.67 -0.47
CA PHE A 121 1.96 12.89 0.32
C PHE A 121 0.69 13.74 0.41
N LYS A 122 -0.13 13.76 -0.64
CA LYS A 122 -1.43 14.44 -0.63
C LYS A 122 -2.38 13.75 0.35
N TRP A 123 -2.47 12.42 0.31
CA TRP A 123 -3.32 11.67 1.25
C TRP A 123 -2.84 11.79 2.68
N TRP A 124 -1.54 11.83 2.90
CA TRP A 124 -0.95 12.05 4.22
C TRP A 124 -1.40 13.39 4.81
N ASP A 125 -1.41 14.48 4.03
CA ASP A 125 -1.96 15.77 4.48
C ASP A 125 -3.44 15.66 4.89
N GLN A 126 -4.23 14.82 4.21
CA GLN A 126 -5.65 14.59 4.53
C GLN A 126 -5.83 13.73 5.78
N VAL A 127 -4.93 12.78 6.04
CA VAL A 127 -4.91 12.03 7.31
C VAL A 127 -4.67 12.98 8.47
N GLU A 128 -3.67 13.86 8.38
CA GLU A 128 -3.34 14.82 9.44
C GLU A 128 -4.47 15.82 9.71
N LYS A 129 -5.25 16.17 8.68
CA LYS A 129 -6.43 17.04 8.78
C LYS A 129 -7.70 16.31 9.21
N GLY A 130 -7.71 14.98 9.24
CA GLY A 130 -8.91 14.17 9.51
C GLY A 130 -9.93 14.14 8.35
N THR A 131 -9.53 14.57 7.15
CA THR A 131 -10.39 14.71 5.95
C THR A 131 -10.13 13.62 4.91
N LEU A 132 -9.53 12.50 5.29
CA LEU A 132 -9.15 11.40 4.39
C LEU A 132 -10.28 10.94 3.44
N LYS A 133 -11.52 10.93 3.91
CA LYS A 133 -12.69 10.54 3.10
C LYS A 133 -12.90 11.44 1.88
N GLU A 134 -12.53 12.72 1.96
CA GLU A 134 -12.66 13.69 0.87
C GLU A 134 -11.66 13.43 -0.27
N ALA A 135 -10.57 12.71 0.00
CA ALA A 135 -9.60 12.28 -1.00
C ALA A 135 -10.00 11.02 -1.76
N THR A 136 -11.19 10.49 -1.51
CA THR A 136 -11.69 9.28 -2.19
C THR A 136 -12.13 9.60 -3.61
N ASP A 137 -11.49 8.96 -4.59
CA ASP A 137 -11.91 8.94 -6.00
C ASP A 137 -11.99 7.49 -6.50
N MET A 138 -13.20 6.92 -6.45
CA MET A 138 -13.47 5.57 -6.95
C MET A 138 -14.08 5.55 -8.35
N GLU A 139 -14.19 6.70 -9.01
CA GLU A 139 -14.72 6.81 -10.37
C GLU A 139 -13.60 6.80 -11.41
N THR A 140 -12.48 7.47 -11.11
CA THR A 140 -11.31 7.49 -11.96
C THR A 140 -10.51 6.19 -11.85
N ILE A 141 -9.88 5.79 -12.95
CA ILE A 141 -8.80 4.80 -12.97
C ILE A 141 -7.56 5.52 -13.47
N HIS A 142 -6.58 5.71 -12.59
CA HIS A 142 -5.33 6.37 -12.93
C HIS A 142 -4.44 5.39 -13.70
N LYS A 143 -4.21 5.66 -14.99
CA LYS A 143 -3.31 4.86 -15.82
C LYS A 143 -1.89 5.38 -15.63
N LEU A 144 -1.06 4.60 -14.96
CA LEU A 144 0.32 4.94 -14.65
C LEU A 144 1.22 3.95 -15.41
N THR A 145 1.80 4.43 -16.51
CA THR A 145 2.64 3.64 -17.43
C THR A 145 4.01 4.26 -17.57
#